data_AF-A0A9J7MNW8-F1
#
_entry.id   AF-A0A9J7MNW8-F1
#
_cell.length_a   1.000
_cell.length_b   1.000
_cell.length_c   1.000
_cell.angle_alpha   90.00
_cell.angle_beta   90.00
_cell.angle_gamma   90.00
#
_symmetry.space_group_name_H-M   'P 1'
#
loop_
_entity.id
_entity.type
_entity.pdbx_description
1 polymer ?
#
loop_
_entity_poly.entity_id
_entity_poly.type
_entity_poly.pdbx_seq_one_letter_code
_entity_poly.pdbx_strand_id
1 'polypeptide(L)'
;MGGTTLFVVLLVFGVGLTASVPALSHRRSPKQLSITKTILEANKGLHLYSGDITGIHRGSKNAIDDGWRWPNGVIPYVIGSEFSTSCYDSNNNCANWASQGECDADPDYMIDNCAHSCGLCSRSGSSNGAQKPVLRAYSANCYTDSTQMNGDSFTVNCPSGCANNGAAAWGTGVYTDDSGICCAAIHDGRITNSGGQVTVYRWPGQSSYQGSSQNGIRTQDYDAWGSSFAFEAESVCEDAHEFCVNWASTGECDANPNYMLNQCQLSCGVCQGPGDIDQAVILTAPPGSEVGRIQAAIKEFNEKTCIRFVPRTNERDYVHIKRLSGCWSDIGVSGGMQELSLGDGCLWKGTIIHELMHAVGFWHEHQRPDRDDYVTIRLQNVDPDEQYNFDKQTDSRTLGLSYDYGSVMHYESDAFSANGRDTIVPKRPLNGIVLGWAEELSSLDLQKINKLYDCNK
;
A
#
# COMPACT_ATOMS: atom_id res chain seq x y z
N MET A 1 70.83 10.12 64.60
CA MET A 1 71.82 10.81 63.73
C MET A 1 71.89 9.97 62.47
N GLY A 2 71.16 10.34 61.42
CA GLY A 2 71.68 11.26 60.39
C GLY A 2 72.67 10.46 59.54
N GLY A 3 72.24 9.90 58.40
CA GLY A 3 72.58 10.46 57.09
C GLY A 3 74.02 10.06 56.68
N THR A 4 74.40 9.84 55.44
CA THR A 4 73.73 9.83 54.15
C THR A 4 74.78 9.27 53.18
N THR A 5 74.34 8.57 52.14
CA THR A 5 74.92 8.64 50.77
C THR A 5 76.40 8.25 50.55
N LEU A 6 76.65 7.14 49.85
CA LEU A 6 77.32 7.18 48.54
C LEU A 6 77.15 5.87 47.76
N PHE A 7 77.02 6.06 46.45
CA PHE A 7 76.65 5.14 45.37
C PHE A 7 77.74 4.12 44.99
N VAL A 8 77.32 2.94 44.54
CA VAL A 8 78.00 2.18 43.47
C VAL A 8 76.96 1.72 42.45
N VAL A 9 77.25 1.99 41.18
CA VAL A 9 76.42 1.80 39.99
C VAL A 9 76.46 0.34 39.54
N LEU A 10 75.30 -0.25 39.25
CA LEU A 10 75.13 -1.30 38.22
C LEU A 10 73.66 -1.35 37.78
N LEU A 11 73.40 -0.93 36.55
CA LEU A 11 72.07 -0.91 35.92
C LEU A 11 71.80 -2.26 35.25
N VAL A 12 70.67 -2.86 35.62
CA VAL A 12 70.01 -3.98 34.93
C VAL A 12 68.76 -3.41 34.28
N PHE A 13 68.61 -3.56 32.95
CA PHE A 13 67.29 -3.66 32.32
C PHE A 13 67.40 -4.57 31.08
N GLY A 14 66.55 -5.60 31.08
CA GLY A 14 66.50 -6.63 30.05
C GLY A 14 65.91 -6.12 28.75
N VAL A 15 66.51 -6.56 27.64
CA VAL A 15 65.98 -6.41 26.29
C VAL A 15 65.84 -7.82 25.72
N GLY A 16 64.60 -8.30 25.64
CA GLY A 16 64.25 -9.56 24.97
C GLY A 16 64.05 -9.31 23.48
N LEU A 17 64.70 -10.13 22.66
CA LEU A 17 64.78 -10.08 21.21
C LEU A 17 63.45 -10.38 20.48
N THR A 18 63.20 -9.53 19.49
CA THR A 18 62.45 -9.64 18.23
C THR A 18 61.83 -11.00 17.82
N ALA A 19 60.52 -11.00 17.62
CA ALA A 19 59.86 -11.63 16.48
C ALA A 19 58.63 -10.78 16.08
N SER A 20 58.60 -10.36 14.82
CA SER A 20 57.65 -9.40 14.27
C SER A 20 56.26 -10.02 14.06
N VAL A 21 55.25 -9.50 14.76
CA VAL A 21 53.84 -9.62 14.38
C VAL A 21 53.22 -8.24 14.55
N PRO A 22 52.67 -7.59 13.50
CA PRO A 22 51.96 -6.34 13.71
C PRO A 22 50.64 -6.64 14.41
N ALA A 23 50.53 -6.20 15.66
CA ALA A 23 49.26 -6.11 16.36
C ALA A 23 48.34 -5.16 15.57
N LEU A 24 47.28 -5.71 14.98
CA LEU A 24 46.17 -4.98 14.42
C LEU A 24 45.59 -4.06 15.50
N SER A 25 45.95 -2.78 15.45
CA SER A 25 45.19 -1.76 16.16
C SER A 25 43.78 -1.79 15.56
N HIS A 26 42.78 -2.16 16.37
CA HIS A 26 41.38 -1.92 16.05
C HIS A 26 41.13 -0.40 16.07
N ARG A 27 41.58 0.29 15.03
CA ARG A 27 40.98 1.56 14.61
C ARG A 27 39.58 1.20 14.13
N ARG A 28 38.56 1.53 14.93
CA ARG A 28 37.19 1.62 14.41
C ARG A 28 37.24 2.52 13.17
N SER A 29 36.85 1.97 12.03
CA SER A 29 36.87 2.69 10.77
C SER A 29 35.83 3.82 10.78
N PRO A 30 36.00 4.90 10.01
CA PRO A 30 35.05 6.00 9.93
C PRO A 30 33.74 5.66 9.18
N LYS A 31 33.52 4.40 8.77
CA LYS A 31 32.43 4.03 7.85
C LYS A 31 31.02 3.95 8.46
N GLN A 32 30.85 4.29 9.73
CA GLN A 32 29.51 4.40 10.36
C GLN A 32 28.99 5.83 10.48
N LEU A 33 29.70 6.82 9.94
CA LEU A 33 29.29 8.22 9.99
C LEU A 33 28.81 8.71 8.61
N SER A 34 27.59 8.49 8.13
CA SER A 34 26.62 7.41 8.25
C SER A 34 25.94 7.39 6.87
N ILE A 35 25.53 6.23 6.35
CA ILE A 35 24.73 6.13 5.12
C ILE A 35 23.50 7.06 5.19
N THR A 36 22.95 7.22 6.40
CA THR A 36 21.91 8.18 6.76
C THR A 36 22.21 9.61 6.33
N LYS A 37 23.46 10.10 6.42
CA LYS A 37 23.79 11.48 6.06
C LYS A 37 23.76 11.71 4.54
N THR A 38 24.10 10.70 3.75
CA THR A 38 24.03 10.77 2.28
C THR A 38 22.59 10.70 1.81
N ILE A 39 21.78 9.81 2.40
CA ILE A 39 20.33 9.72 2.16
C ILE A 39 19.62 11.01 2.61
N LEU A 40 20.01 11.59 3.75
CA LEU A 40 19.53 12.89 4.23
C LEU A 40 19.81 14.04 3.27
N GLU A 41 20.99 14.09 2.67
CA GLU A 41 21.32 15.13 1.68
C GLU A 41 20.61 14.87 0.34
N ALA A 42 20.32 13.62 -0.02
CA ALA A 42 19.52 13.27 -1.19
C ALA A 42 18.03 13.61 -1.01
N ASN A 43 17.51 13.50 0.22
CA ASN A 43 16.10 13.76 0.55
C ASN A 43 15.84 15.20 1.04
N LYS A 44 16.86 16.05 1.06
CA LYS A 44 16.76 17.43 1.52
C LYS A 44 15.85 18.23 0.60
N GLY A 45 14.69 18.65 1.11
CA GLY A 45 13.67 19.38 0.37
C GLY A 45 12.60 18.51 -0.31
N LEU A 46 12.57 17.19 -0.06
CA LEU A 46 11.49 16.32 -0.53
C LEU A 46 10.19 16.47 0.26
N HIS A 47 10.19 17.20 1.39
CA HIS A 47 8.97 17.63 2.08
C HIS A 47 7.93 16.51 2.27
N LEU A 48 8.42 15.28 2.53
CA LEU A 48 7.66 14.03 2.42
C LEU A 48 6.49 13.93 3.40
N TYR A 49 6.45 14.81 4.39
CA TYR A 49 5.47 14.82 5.47
C TYR A 49 4.80 16.19 5.64
N SER A 50 5.10 17.20 4.80
CA SER A 50 4.57 18.55 5.00
C SER A 50 3.40 18.85 4.07
N GLY A 51 2.16 18.77 4.55
CA GLY A 51 0.99 19.26 3.79
C GLY A 51 -0.43 18.91 4.25
N ASP A 52 -0.62 18.04 5.26
CA ASP A 52 -1.63 16.99 5.03
C ASP A 52 -2.91 17.05 5.85
N ILE A 53 -3.34 18.20 6.38
CA ILE A 53 -4.57 18.18 7.19
C ILE A 53 -5.49 19.36 6.93
N THR A 54 -6.52 19.12 6.11
CA THR A 54 -7.70 19.99 6.01
C THR A 54 -8.92 19.33 6.66
N GLY A 55 -9.56 20.06 7.59
CA GLY A 55 -10.94 19.82 8.03
C GLY A 55 -11.19 18.84 9.18
N ILE A 56 -11.10 19.28 10.46
CA ILE A 56 -11.69 18.54 11.59
C ILE A 56 -12.40 19.46 12.63
N HIS A 57 -13.54 18.96 13.10
CA HIS A 57 -14.46 19.52 14.10
C HIS A 57 -13.89 19.62 15.53
N ARG A 58 -14.42 20.58 16.31
CA ARG A 58 -14.04 20.90 17.70
C ARG A 58 -14.37 19.76 18.69
N GLY A 59 -13.34 19.09 19.24
CA GLY A 59 -13.46 18.18 20.38
C GLY A 59 -12.53 16.95 20.39
N SER A 60 -11.24 17.17 20.71
CA SER A 60 -10.32 16.23 21.38
C SER A 60 -9.66 15.01 20.69
N LYS A 61 -8.31 14.89 20.87
CA LYS A 61 -7.40 13.70 21.05
C LYS A 61 -6.17 13.57 20.05
N ASN A 62 -4.90 13.11 20.41
CA ASN A 62 -3.69 13.06 19.48
C ASN A 62 -3.74 11.77 18.68
N ALA A 63 -4.23 10.73 19.32
CA ALA A 63 -5.09 9.80 18.66
C ALA A 63 -6.51 10.34 18.74
N ILE A 64 -7.34 10.18 17.74
CA ILE A 64 -8.80 10.48 17.72
C ILE A 64 -9.60 10.08 18.99
N ASP A 65 -10.85 10.58 19.07
CA ASP A 65 -11.87 9.99 19.94
C ASP A 65 -12.20 8.54 19.53
N ASP A 66 -12.61 7.76 20.53
CA ASP A 66 -13.11 6.41 20.43
C ASP A 66 -14.29 6.31 19.45
N GLY A 67 -15.06 7.39 19.28
CA GLY A 67 -16.16 7.47 18.32
C GLY A 67 -15.74 7.57 16.84
N TRP A 68 -14.47 7.88 16.56
CA TRP A 68 -13.92 7.97 15.20
C TRP A 68 -12.94 6.83 14.92
N ARG A 69 -12.86 5.83 15.80
CA ARG A 69 -11.99 4.66 15.60
C ARG A 69 -12.66 3.69 14.66
N TRP A 70 -11.84 3.00 13.88
CA TRP A 70 -12.31 1.87 13.10
C TRP A 70 -12.85 0.76 14.02
N PRO A 71 -14.06 0.25 13.79
CA PRO A 71 -14.64 -0.80 14.61
C PRO A 71 -13.71 -2.03 14.70
N ASN A 72 -13.35 -2.42 15.92
CA ASN A 72 -12.42 -3.53 16.21
C ASN A 72 -11.03 -3.41 15.54
N GLY A 73 -10.62 -2.20 15.12
CA GLY A 73 -9.36 -1.98 14.41
C GLY A 73 -9.31 -2.59 13.01
N VAL A 74 -10.46 -2.92 12.41
CA VAL A 74 -10.55 -3.42 11.03
C VAL A 74 -10.72 -2.24 10.09
N ILE A 75 -9.81 -2.10 9.13
CA ILE A 75 -9.77 -1.01 8.16
C ILE A 75 -9.88 -1.62 6.76
N PRO A 76 -11.10 -1.71 6.19
CA PRO A 76 -11.26 -2.14 4.81
C PRO A 76 -10.58 -1.15 3.87
N TYR A 77 -9.87 -1.63 2.87
CA TYR A 77 -9.20 -0.78 1.88
C TYR A 77 -9.36 -1.27 0.46
N VAL A 78 -9.23 -0.33 -0.48
CA VAL A 78 -9.09 -0.58 -1.91
C VAL A 78 -7.86 0.17 -2.42
N ILE A 79 -7.19 -0.38 -3.43
CA ILE A 79 -6.05 0.26 -4.10
C ILE A 79 -6.47 0.56 -5.52
N GLY A 80 -6.34 1.83 -5.92
CA GLY A 80 -6.65 2.27 -7.27
C GLY A 80 -5.75 1.63 -8.34
N SER A 81 -6.28 1.40 -9.52
CA SER A 81 -5.63 0.79 -10.68
C SER A 81 -4.52 1.64 -11.30
N GLU A 82 -4.43 2.92 -10.90
CA GLU A 82 -3.29 3.79 -11.16
C GLU A 82 -1.97 3.29 -10.56
N PHE A 83 -2.02 2.39 -9.58
CA PHE A 83 -0.82 1.77 -9.00
C PHE A 83 -0.41 0.54 -9.80
N SER A 84 0.82 0.54 -10.28
CA SER A 84 1.36 -0.55 -11.08
C SER A 84 1.56 -1.82 -10.23
N THR A 85 1.06 -2.93 -10.76
CA THR A 85 1.34 -4.30 -10.29
C THR A 85 2.57 -4.91 -10.97
N SER A 86 3.12 -4.20 -11.96
CA SER A 86 4.28 -4.66 -12.72
C SER A 86 5.57 -4.46 -11.93
N CYS A 87 6.53 -5.36 -12.15
CA CYS A 87 7.85 -5.28 -11.54
C CYS A 87 8.90 -5.70 -12.56
N TYR A 88 9.76 -4.76 -12.94
CA TYR A 88 10.79 -4.91 -13.96
C TYR A 88 11.93 -3.92 -13.72
N ASP A 89 13.03 -4.08 -14.44
CA ASP A 89 14.10 -3.07 -14.49
C ASP A 89 13.78 -2.07 -15.60
N SER A 90 13.72 -0.78 -15.29
CA SER A 90 13.53 0.32 -16.24
C SER A 90 14.85 0.82 -16.83
N ASN A 91 15.99 0.44 -16.26
CA ASN A 91 17.31 0.86 -16.70
C ASN A 91 18.23 -0.31 -17.09
N ASN A 92 18.91 -0.19 -18.22
CA ASN A 92 19.85 -1.20 -18.70
C ASN A 92 21.08 -1.40 -17.79
N ASN A 93 21.37 -0.46 -16.90
CA ASN A 93 22.47 -0.56 -15.94
C ASN A 93 22.10 -1.24 -14.62
N CYS A 94 20.83 -1.58 -14.40
CA CYS A 94 20.35 -2.14 -13.13
C CYS A 94 21.13 -3.36 -12.64
N ALA A 95 21.45 -4.30 -13.54
CA ALA A 95 22.25 -5.47 -13.18
C ALA A 95 23.66 -5.09 -12.68
N ASN A 96 24.27 -4.05 -13.28
CA ASN A 96 25.59 -3.58 -12.87
C ASN A 96 25.53 -2.88 -11.51
N TRP A 97 24.56 -1.99 -11.30
CA TRP A 97 24.37 -1.29 -10.04
C TRP A 97 24.01 -2.26 -8.90
N ALA A 98 23.12 -3.22 -9.15
CA ALA A 98 22.83 -4.27 -8.18
C ALA A 98 24.08 -5.08 -7.82
N SER A 99 24.92 -5.44 -8.79
CA SER A 99 26.19 -6.14 -8.54
C SER A 99 27.22 -5.32 -7.74
N GLN A 100 27.07 -4.00 -7.72
CA GLN A 100 27.91 -3.06 -6.97
C GLN A 100 27.39 -2.80 -5.54
N GLY A 101 26.25 -3.39 -5.17
CA GLY A 101 25.63 -3.21 -3.86
C GLY A 101 24.69 -2.00 -3.77
N GLU A 102 24.30 -1.40 -4.90
CA GLU A 102 23.43 -0.22 -4.91
C GLU A 102 22.02 -0.54 -4.36
N CYS A 103 21.57 -1.80 -4.43
CA CYS A 103 20.31 -2.21 -3.80
C CYS A 103 20.28 -1.99 -2.27
N ASP A 104 21.45 -1.97 -1.63
CA ASP A 104 21.58 -1.66 -0.19
C ASP A 104 22.04 -0.20 0.04
N ALA A 105 22.75 0.40 -0.91
CA ALA A 105 23.34 1.72 -0.77
C ALA A 105 22.39 2.87 -1.17
N ASP A 106 21.56 2.63 -2.18
CA ASP A 106 20.50 3.50 -2.69
C ASP A 106 19.27 2.64 -2.99
N PRO A 107 18.65 2.06 -1.95
CA PRO A 107 17.55 1.13 -2.12
C PRO A 107 16.39 1.76 -2.88
N ASP A 108 16.19 3.07 -2.79
CA ASP A 108 14.97 3.72 -3.26
C ASP A 108 14.98 3.94 -4.76
N TYR A 109 16.08 4.49 -5.28
CA TYR A 109 16.27 4.57 -6.73
C TYR A 109 16.25 3.16 -7.33
N MET A 110 16.88 2.20 -6.64
CA MET A 110 16.98 0.83 -7.11
C MET A 110 15.65 0.06 -7.03
N ILE A 111 14.78 0.36 -6.06
CA ILE A 111 13.42 -0.19 -5.97
C ILE A 111 12.52 0.40 -7.08
N ASP A 112 12.67 1.69 -7.41
CA ASP A 112 11.91 2.35 -8.48
C ASP A 112 12.32 1.91 -9.88
N ASN A 113 13.62 1.73 -10.09
CA ASN A 113 14.16 1.56 -11.44
C ASN A 113 14.72 0.17 -11.70
N CYS A 114 15.07 -0.57 -10.65
CA CYS A 114 15.89 -1.77 -10.72
C CYS A 114 15.35 -2.92 -9.85
N ALA A 115 14.04 -2.93 -9.59
CA ALA A 115 13.39 -3.88 -8.69
C ALA A 115 13.67 -5.34 -9.05
N HIS A 116 13.80 -5.66 -10.33
CA HIS A 116 14.09 -7.03 -10.76
C HIS A 116 15.53 -7.41 -10.46
N SER A 117 16.49 -6.53 -10.78
CA SER A 117 17.90 -6.71 -10.47
C SER A 117 18.17 -6.77 -8.96
N CYS A 118 17.38 -6.09 -8.14
CA CYS A 118 17.43 -6.21 -6.67
C CYS A 118 16.67 -7.40 -6.09
N GLY A 119 16.12 -8.27 -6.93
CA GLY A 119 15.43 -9.49 -6.50
C GLY A 119 14.03 -9.26 -5.93
N LEU A 120 13.49 -8.05 -6.02
CA LEU A 120 12.20 -7.64 -5.45
C LEU A 120 11.01 -8.04 -6.31
N CYS A 121 11.25 -8.46 -7.56
CA CYS A 121 10.22 -9.02 -8.43
C CYS A 121 9.95 -10.50 -8.16
N SER A 122 10.80 -11.16 -7.37
CA SER A 122 10.61 -12.54 -6.93
C SER A 122 10.03 -12.56 -5.51
N ARG A 123 9.04 -13.41 -5.27
CA ARG A 123 8.45 -13.57 -3.93
C ARG A 123 9.52 -13.94 -2.90
N SER A 124 9.54 -13.24 -1.78
CA SER A 124 10.21 -13.69 -0.55
C SER A 124 9.48 -14.93 0.00
N GLY A 125 9.93 -16.13 -0.42
CA GLY A 125 9.39 -17.40 0.04
C GLY A 125 9.39 -18.49 -1.03
N SER A 126 10.56 -18.90 -1.50
CA SER A 126 10.74 -20.21 -2.14
C SER A 126 11.52 -21.09 -1.19
N SER A 127 10.80 -21.86 -0.37
CA SER A 127 11.37 -23.11 0.16
C SER A 127 10.74 -24.25 -0.62
N ASN A 128 11.60 -24.86 -1.42
CA ASN A 128 11.48 -26.20 -2.02
C ASN A 128 10.18 -26.53 -2.78
N GLY A 129 10.31 -26.54 -4.11
CA GLY A 129 9.74 -27.64 -4.88
C GLY A 129 8.22 -27.73 -4.91
N ALA A 130 7.55 -26.64 -5.28
CA ALA A 130 6.34 -26.74 -6.06
C ALA A 130 6.46 -25.73 -7.19
N GLN A 131 6.57 -26.21 -8.43
CA GLN A 131 6.24 -25.36 -9.56
C GLN A 131 4.84 -24.80 -9.30
N LYS A 132 4.71 -23.47 -9.14
CA LYS A 132 3.38 -22.85 -9.34
C LYS A 132 2.92 -23.26 -10.73
N PRO A 133 1.67 -23.71 -10.90
CA PRO A 133 1.20 -24.10 -12.20
C PRO A 133 1.30 -22.86 -13.09
N VAL A 134 2.05 -22.97 -14.17
CA VAL A 134 1.70 -22.25 -15.40
C VAL A 134 0.19 -22.45 -15.52
N LEU A 135 -0.63 -21.40 -15.48
CA LEU A 135 -2.07 -21.50 -15.73
C LEU A 135 -2.23 -22.09 -17.13
N ARG A 136 -2.27 -23.41 -17.20
CA ARG A 136 -2.48 -24.15 -18.43
C ARG A 136 -3.93 -23.93 -18.74
N ALA A 137 -4.19 -23.30 -19.88
CA ALA A 137 -5.54 -23.22 -20.40
C ALA A 137 -6.17 -24.62 -20.38
N TYR A 138 -7.37 -24.72 -19.81
CA TYR A 138 -8.10 -25.98 -19.74
C TYR A 138 -8.36 -26.48 -21.15
N SER A 139 -8.09 -27.76 -21.41
CA SER A 139 -8.49 -28.37 -22.68
C SER A 139 -10.00 -28.56 -22.66
N ALA A 140 -10.72 -27.80 -23.47
CA ALA A 140 -12.18 -27.89 -23.57
C ALA A 140 -12.57 -28.82 -24.73
N ASN A 141 -13.80 -29.32 -24.68
CA ASN A 141 -14.51 -29.79 -25.87
C ASN A 141 -15.72 -28.88 -26.12
N CYS A 142 -16.48 -29.10 -27.19
CA CYS A 142 -17.59 -28.21 -27.55
C CYS A 142 -18.80 -28.27 -26.60
N TYR A 143 -18.79 -29.13 -25.58
CA TYR A 143 -19.81 -29.26 -24.54
C TYR A 143 -19.31 -28.77 -23.16
N THR A 144 -18.08 -28.27 -23.08
CA THR A 144 -17.53 -27.73 -21.85
C THR A 144 -18.20 -26.40 -21.51
N ASP A 145 -18.73 -26.32 -20.28
CA ASP A 145 -19.38 -25.14 -19.71
C ASP A 145 -18.55 -24.57 -18.53
N SER A 146 -18.97 -23.42 -17.98
CA SER A 146 -18.22 -22.74 -16.92
C SER A 146 -18.40 -23.37 -15.53
N THR A 147 -19.43 -24.20 -15.32
CA THR A 147 -19.64 -24.91 -14.05
C THR A 147 -18.54 -25.97 -13.80
N GLN A 148 -17.86 -26.40 -14.87
CA GLN A 148 -16.77 -27.39 -14.84
C GLN A 148 -15.39 -26.78 -14.54
N MET A 149 -15.30 -25.47 -14.36
CA MET A 149 -14.04 -24.72 -14.26
C MET A 149 -13.84 -24.12 -12.87
N ASN A 150 -12.58 -23.98 -12.45
CA ASN A 150 -12.25 -23.38 -11.15
C ASN A 150 -11.64 -21.98 -11.34
N GLY A 151 -12.04 -21.04 -10.48
CA GLY A 151 -11.59 -19.65 -10.46
C GLY A 151 -12.62 -18.66 -11.00
N ASP A 152 -12.43 -17.39 -10.65
CA ASP A 152 -13.28 -16.26 -11.08
C ASP A 152 -13.00 -15.86 -12.53
N SER A 153 -11.80 -16.18 -13.02
CA SER A 153 -11.48 -16.22 -14.44
C SER A 153 -10.63 -17.43 -14.78
N PHE A 154 -10.79 -17.94 -15.99
CA PHE A 154 -10.01 -19.08 -16.48
C PHE A 154 -9.89 -19.03 -18.00
N THR A 155 -8.79 -19.58 -18.51
CA THR A 155 -8.55 -19.67 -19.95
C THR A 155 -8.85 -21.08 -20.42
N VAL A 156 -9.57 -21.21 -21.54
CA VAL A 156 -9.86 -22.50 -22.19
C VAL A 156 -9.27 -22.54 -23.59
N ASN A 157 -8.85 -23.74 -24.03
CA ASN A 157 -8.49 -24.02 -25.41
C ASN A 157 -9.65 -24.74 -26.08
N CYS A 158 -10.36 -24.02 -26.96
CA CYS A 158 -11.49 -24.54 -27.72
C CYS A 158 -11.02 -25.27 -28.99
N PRO A 159 -11.55 -26.48 -29.28
CA PRO A 159 -11.28 -27.16 -30.52
C PRO A 159 -12.05 -26.51 -31.69
N SER A 160 -11.71 -26.89 -32.91
CA SER A 160 -12.47 -26.48 -34.10
C SER A 160 -13.83 -27.19 -34.17
N GLY A 161 -14.79 -26.58 -34.87
CA GLY A 161 -16.08 -27.20 -35.17
C GLY A 161 -17.19 -26.99 -34.14
N CYS A 162 -16.96 -26.21 -33.07
CA CYS A 162 -17.95 -25.99 -32.02
C CYS A 162 -19.16 -25.14 -32.46
N ALA A 163 -19.14 -24.53 -33.65
CA ALA A 163 -20.28 -23.77 -34.18
C ALA A 163 -21.52 -24.64 -34.49
N ASN A 164 -21.31 -25.90 -34.89
CA ASN A 164 -22.38 -26.80 -35.35
C ASN A 164 -22.45 -28.11 -34.54
N ASN A 165 -21.57 -28.29 -33.56
CA ASN A 165 -21.43 -29.52 -32.78
C ASN A 165 -20.97 -29.19 -31.36
N GLY A 166 -21.88 -28.71 -30.52
CA GLY A 166 -21.58 -28.30 -29.15
C GLY A 166 -22.83 -28.05 -28.32
N ALA A 167 -22.63 -27.75 -27.03
CA ALA A 167 -23.70 -27.32 -26.14
C ALA A 167 -24.29 -25.98 -26.63
N ALA A 168 -25.59 -25.81 -26.43
CA ALA A 168 -26.25 -24.54 -26.69
C ALA A 168 -25.69 -23.45 -25.77
N ALA A 169 -25.91 -22.19 -26.17
CA ALA A 169 -25.63 -21.04 -25.34
C ALA A 169 -26.88 -20.17 -25.22
N TRP A 170 -27.09 -19.62 -24.03
CA TRP A 170 -28.22 -18.78 -23.67
C TRP A 170 -27.71 -17.40 -23.32
N GLY A 171 -28.23 -16.36 -23.98
CA GLY A 171 -27.78 -14.98 -23.82
C GLY A 171 -26.88 -14.43 -24.93
N THR A 172 -26.47 -13.17 -24.75
CA THR A 172 -25.62 -12.38 -25.66
C THR A 172 -24.75 -11.47 -24.82
N GLY A 173 -23.43 -11.52 -25.00
CA GLY A 173 -22.45 -10.80 -24.17
C GLY A 173 -22.27 -11.44 -22.80
N VAL A 174 -23.35 -11.66 -22.06
CA VAL A 174 -23.40 -12.47 -20.83
C VAL A 174 -24.21 -13.74 -21.10
N TYR A 175 -23.67 -14.88 -20.72
CA TYR A 175 -24.22 -16.20 -20.97
C TYR A 175 -24.46 -16.93 -19.65
N THR A 176 -25.50 -17.77 -19.57
CA THR A 176 -25.72 -18.62 -18.39
C THR A 176 -24.51 -19.52 -18.15
N ASP A 177 -24.22 -19.87 -16.89
CA ASP A 177 -23.00 -20.60 -16.55
C ASP A 177 -22.93 -22.04 -17.11
N ASP A 178 -24.09 -22.60 -17.47
CA ASP A 178 -24.28 -23.88 -18.15
C ASP A 178 -24.21 -23.78 -19.69
N SER A 179 -24.02 -22.58 -20.26
CA SER A 179 -23.79 -22.38 -21.70
C SER A 179 -22.47 -22.99 -22.14
N GLY A 180 -22.44 -23.58 -23.34
CA GLY A 180 -21.21 -24.08 -23.95
C GLY A 180 -20.20 -22.96 -24.22
N ILE A 181 -19.08 -22.94 -23.50
CA ILE A 181 -18.09 -21.85 -23.54
C ILE A 181 -17.61 -21.60 -24.98
N CYS A 182 -17.23 -22.65 -25.71
CA CYS A 182 -16.68 -22.50 -27.05
C CYS A 182 -17.73 -22.04 -28.08
N CYS A 183 -19.01 -22.41 -27.90
CA CYS A 183 -20.11 -21.94 -28.73
C CYS A 183 -20.38 -20.45 -28.47
N ALA A 184 -20.46 -20.08 -27.18
CA ALA A 184 -20.61 -18.70 -26.74
C ALA A 184 -19.43 -17.83 -27.19
N ALA A 185 -18.19 -18.33 -27.17
CA ALA A 185 -17.01 -17.57 -27.59
C ALA A 185 -16.98 -17.29 -29.10
N ILE A 186 -17.48 -18.21 -29.92
CA ILE A 186 -17.68 -17.98 -31.36
C ILE A 186 -18.80 -16.97 -31.56
N HIS A 187 -19.93 -17.13 -30.88
CA HIS A 187 -21.04 -16.19 -30.91
C HIS A 187 -20.59 -14.77 -30.54
N ASP A 188 -19.78 -14.62 -29.49
CA ASP A 188 -19.24 -13.34 -29.01
C ASP A 188 -18.15 -12.76 -29.92
N GLY A 189 -17.60 -13.56 -30.84
CA GLY A 189 -16.57 -13.13 -31.79
C GLY A 189 -15.13 -13.16 -31.25
N ARG A 190 -14.91 -13.81 -30.10
CA ARG A 190 -13.57 -13.94 -29.48
C ARG A 190 -12.69 -14.94 -30.21
N ILE A 191 -13.32 -15.98 -30.76
CA ILE A 191 -12.66 -17.01 -31.56
C ILE A 191 -13.51 -17.30 -32.79
N THR A 192 -12.93 -17.98 -33.77
CA THR A 192 -13.66 -18.47 -34.95
C THR A 192 -13.97 -19.96 -34.81
N ASN A 193 -14.72 -20.53 -35.75
CA ASN A 193 -14.98 -21.98 -35.77
C ASN A 193 -13.72 -22.85 -35.98
N SER A 194 -12.55 -22.24 -36.23
CA SER A 194 -11.24 -22.91 -36.22
C SER A 194 -10.76 -23.26 -34.80
N GLY A 195 -11.46 -22.81 -33.76
CA GLY A 195 -11.03 -22.95 -32.38
C GLY A 195 -10.01 -21.87 -31.99
N GLY A 196 -9.48 -21.98 -30.78
CA GLY A 196 -8.56 -20.99 -30.23
C GLY A 196 -8.60 -20.93 -28.71
N GLN A 197 -7.74 -20.09 -28.17
CA GLN A 197 -7.71 -19.81 -26.74
C GLN A 197 -8.65 -18.66 -26.42
N VAL A 198 -9.49 -18.81 -25.39
CA VAL A 198 -10.38 -17.75 -24.91
C VAL A 198 -10.36 -17.70 -23.39
N THR A 199 -10.35 -16.48 -22.84
CA THR A 199 -10.47 -16.24 -21.41
C THR A 199 -11.93 -15.96 -21.07
N VAL A 200 -12.41 -16.61 -20.02
CA VAL A 200 -13.78 -16.56 -19.51
C VAL A 200 -13.75 -15.93 -18.13
N TYR A 201 -14.69 -15.02 -17.86
CA TYR A 201 -14.90 -14.41 -16.56
C TYR A 201 -16.25 -14.86 -16.01
N ARG A 202 -16.28 -15.34 -14.77
CA ARG A 202 -17.54 -15.60 -14.07
C ARG A 202 -18.30 -14.29 -13.87
N TRP A 203 -19.61 -14.36 -13.98
CA TRP A 203 -20.50 -13.21 -13.93
C TRP A 203 -21.68 -13.55 -12.99
N PRO A 204 -22.21 -12.59 -12.23
CA PRO A 204 -23.47 -12.77 -11.52
C PRO A 204 -24.62 -13.22 -12.44
N GLY A 205 -25.53 -14.02 -11.90
CA GLY A 205 -26.77 -14.39 -12.59
C GLY A 205 -27.63 -13.17 -12.93
N GLN A 206 -28.40 -13.26 -14.01
CA GLN A 206 -29.31 -12.22 -14.49
C GLN A 206 -30.77 -12.65 -14.35
N SER A 207 -31.68 -11.68 -14.27
CA SER A 207 -33.13 -11.95 -14.24
C SER A 207 -33.69 -12.44 -15.57
N SER A 208 -32.94 -12.28 -16.66
CA SER A 208 -33.27 -12.74 -18.01
C SER A 208 -32.03 -12.65 -18.91
N TYR A 209 -31.92 -13.56 -19.87
CA TYR A 209 -30.86 -13.60 -20.88
C TYR A 209 -31.50 -13.47 -22.26
N GLN A 210 -31.04 -12.49 -23.03
CA GLN A 210 -31.53 -12.30 -24.40
C GLN A 210 -30.59 -12.97 -25.41
N GLY A 211 -31.10 -13.96 -26.12
CA GLY A 211 -30.41 -14.60 -27.23
C GLY A 211 -30.39 -13.72 -28.48
N SER A 212 -29.41 -13.96 -29.34
CA SER A 212 -29.29 -13.25 -30.62
C SER A 212 -28.68 -14.15 -31.69
N SER A 213 -28.39 -13.59 -32.86
CA SER A 213 -27.70 -14.28 -33.94
C SER A 213 -26.55 -13.42 -34.43
N GLN A 214 -25.33 -13.82 -34.08
CA GLN A 214 -24.09 -13.14 -34.45
C GLN A 214 -22.96 -14.15 -34.67
N ASN A 215 -21.99 -13.77 -35.51
CA ASN A 215 -20.81 -14.60 -35.84
C ASN A 215 -21.14 -16.04 -36.31
N GLY A 216 -22.30 -16.21 -36.96
CA GLY A 216 -22.75 -17.50 -37.49
C GLY A 216 -23.35 -18.45 -36.44
N ILE A 217 -23.52 -18.01 -35.18
CA ILE A 217 -24.16 -18.75 -34.10
C ILE A 217 -25.49 -18.08 -33.76
N ARG A 218 -26.49 -18.90 -33.39
CA ARG A 218 -27.75 -18.42 -32.81
C ARG A 218 -27.86 -18.92 -31.38
N THR A 219 -27.88 -17.99 -30.41
CA THR A 219 -28.16 -18.30 -29.00
C THR A 219 -29.66 -18.18 -28.71
N GLN A 220 -30.07 -18.66 -27.54
CA GLN A 220 -31.47 -18.66 -27.11
C GLN A 220 -31.69 -17.68 -25.96
N ASP A 221 -32.93 -17.20 -25.85
CA ASP A 221 -33.38 -16.49 -24.65
C ASP A 221 -33.44 -17.48 -23.48
N TYR A 222 -33.29 -16.96 -22.26
CA TYR A 222 -33.54 -17.72 -21.03
C TYR A 222 -34.06 -16.80 -19.93
N ASP A 223 -34.83 -17.36 -19.00
CA ASP A 223 -35.36 -16.62 -17.85
C ASP A 223 -34.28 -16.43 -16.77
N ALA A 224 -34.68 -16.08 -15.54
CA ALA A 224 -33.74 -15.86 -14.45
C ALA A 224 -32.85 -17.08 -14.17
N TRP A 225 -31.54 -16.87 -14.06
CA TRP A 225 -30.57 -17.90 -13.76
C TRP A 225 -29.55 -17.42 -12.74
N GLY A 226 -29.02 -18.33 -11.92
CA GLY A 226 -28.29 -17.98 -10.69
C GLY A 226 -26.83 -17.56 -10.87
N SER A 227 -26.23 -17.82 -12.03
CA SER A 227 -24.79 -17.62 -12.28
C SER A 227 -24.50 -17.55 -13.79
N SER A 228 -23.41 -16.90 -14.19
CA SER A 228 -23.14 -16.59 -15.60
C SER A 228 -21.65 -16.51 -15.91
N PHE A 229 -21.34 -16.28 -17.18
CA PHE A 229 -20.02 -15.86 -17.62
C PHE A 229 -20.09 -14.89 -18.80
N ALA A 230 -18.97 -14.21 -19.06
CA ALA A 230 -18.75 -13.46 -20.29
C ALA A 230 -17.28 -13.55 -20.72
N PHE A 231 -16.96 -12.87 -21.83
CA PHE A 231 -15.62 -12.83 -22.42
C PHE A 231 -14.95 -11.45 -22.41
N GLU A 232 -15.69 -10.43 -21.96
CA GLU A 232 -15.12 -9.22 -21.41
C GLU A 232 -15.01 -9.41 -19.89
N ALA A 233 -14.07 -8.73 -19.24
CA ALA A 233 -14.19 -8.51 -17.80
C ALA A 233 -15.36 -7.55 -17.57
N GLU A 234 -15.94 -7.52 -16.37
CA GLU A 234 -17.04 -6.62 -16.04
C GLU A 234 -16.77 -5.19 -16.54
N SER A 235 -17.68 -4.65 -17.35
CA SER A 235 -17.57 -3.28 -17.83
C SER A 235 -17.71 -2.32 -16.66
N VAL A 236 -17.03 -1.20 -16.79
CA VAL A 236 -16.84 -0.10 -15.86
C VAL A 236 -18.05 0.21 -14.94
N CYS A 237 -18.04 -0.29 -13.70
CA CYS A 237 -18.90 0.11 -12.55
C CYS A 237 -18.58 1.52 -12.01
N GLU A 238 -19.01 2.57 -12.70
CA GLU A 238 -18.74 3.96 -12.29
C GLU A 238 -19.95 4.65 -11.64
N ASP A 239 -19.67 5.65 -10.82
CA ASP A 239 -20.66 6.67 -10.50
C ASP A 239 -20.71 7.67 -11.67
N ALA A 240 -21.83 7.69 -12.39
CA ALA A 240 -22.07 8.62 -13.49
C ALA A 240 -22.45 10.04 -13.02
N HIS A 241 -22.48 10.27 -11.69
CA HIS A 241 -22.84 11.55 -11.11
C HIS A 241 -21.98 11.91 -9.89
N GLU A 242 -21.51 13.15 -9.82
CA GLU A 242 -20.59 13.62 -8.77
C GLU A 242 -21.17 13.54 -7.34
N PHE A 243 -22.50 13.54 -7.22
CA PHE A 243 -23.20 13.47 -5.93
C PHE A 243 -23.56 12.06 -5.48
N CYS A 244 -23.16 11.03 -6.21
CA CYS A 244 -23.51 9.64 -5.90
C CYS A 244 -23.12 9.23 -4.47
N VAL A 245 -21.93 9.63 -4.00
CA VAL A 245 -21.47 9.37 -2.64
C VAL A 245 -22.40 10.00 -1.60
N ASN A 246 -22.85 11.24 -1.84
CA ASN A 246 -23.74 11.97 -0.92
C ASN A 246 -25.16 11.41 -0.91
N TRP A 247 -25.67 11.00 -2.06
CA TRP A 247 -27.00 10.38 -2.15
C TRP A 247 -27.01 9.00 -1.53
N ALA A 248 -25.98 8.19 -1.79
CA ALA A 248 -25.82 6.91 -1.13
C ALA A 248 -25.68 7.06 0.40
N SER A 249 -24.89 8.03 0.87
CA SER A 249 -24.68 8.27 2.30
C SER A 249 -25.95 8.74 3.03
N THR A 250 -26.89 9.34 2.30
CA THR A 250 -28.20 9.79 2.81
C THR A 250 -29.33 8.75 2.64
N GLY A 251 -29.02 7.56 2.12
CA GLY A 251 -29.95 6.43 2.03
C GLY A 251 -30.74 6.35 0.72
N GLU A 252 -30.37 7.11 -0.31
CA GLU A 252 -31.06 7.10 -1.60
C GLU A 252 -30.96 5.76 -2.34
N CYS A 253 -29.97 4.92 -2.01
CA CYS A 253 -29.85 3.58 -2.59
C CYS A 253 -31.09 2.72 -2.32
N ASP A 254 -31.73 2.90 -1.16
CA ASP A 254 -32.96 2.22 -0.78
C ASP A 254 -34.21 3.02 -1.17
N ALA A 255 -34.14 4.35 -1.09
CA ALA A 255 -35.29 5.22 -1.34
C ALA A 255 -35.57 5.45 -2.84
N ASN A 256 -34.53 5.43 -3.67
CA ASN A 256 -34.60 5.67 -5.11
C ASN A 256 -33.71 4.70 -5.92
N PRO A 257 -33.96 3.39 -5.82
CA PRO A 257 -33.08 2.38 -6.40
C PRO A 257 -33.00 2.49 -7.93
N ASN A 258 -34.06 2.88 -8.64
CA ASN A 258 -34.02 2.95 -10.10
C ASN A 258 -33.03 4.01 -10.62
N TYR A 259 -32.94 5.16 -9.94
CA TYR A 259 -31.98 6.19 -10.31
C TYR A 259 -30.59 5.84 -9.80
N MET A 260 -30.50 5.43 -8.53
CA MET A 260 -29.24 5.18 -7.87
C MET A 260 -28.50 3.95 -8.42
N LEU A 261 -29.20 2.87 -8.75
CA LEU A 261 -28.60 1.69 -9.40
C LEU A 261 -28.24 1.95 -10.87
N ASN A 262 -28.74 3.04 -11.48
CA ASN A 262 -28.41 3.40 -12.85
C ASN A 262 -27.26 4.41 -12.92
N GLN A 263 -27.20 5.35 -11.97
CA GLN A 263 -26.26 6.47 -11.99
C GLN A 263 -25.15 6.35 -10.94
N CYS A 264 -25.35 5.56 -9.88
CA CYS A 264 -24.53 5.56 -8.67
C CYS A 264 -24.19 4.15 -8.20
N GLN A 265 -23.81 3.30 -9.15
CA GLN A 265 -23.64 1.86 -8.97
C GLN A 265 -22.53 1.53 -7.98
N LEU A 266 -21.44 2.30 -8.00
CA LEU A 266 -20.33 2.20 -7.07
C LEU A 266 -20.75 2.64 -5.67
N SER A 267 -21.32 3.85 -5.56
CA SER A 267 -21.74 4.43 -4.28
C SER A 267 -22.83 3.60 -3.58
N CYS A 268 -23.69 2.90 -4.33
CA CYS A 268 -24.72 2.02 -3.79
C CYS A 268 -24.27 0.57 -3.57
N GLY A 269 -23.00 0.25 -3.79
CA GLY A 269 -22.45 -1.09 -3.52
C GLY A 269 -23.04 -2.18 -4.41
N VAL A 270 -23.53 -1.81 -5.59
CA VAL A 270 -24.18 -2.72 -6.56
C VAL A 270 -23.13 -3.57 -7.27
N CYS A 271 -21.92 -3.03 -7.41
CA CYS A 271 -20.77 -3.66 -8.06
C CYS A 271 -19.47 -3.10 -7.46
N GLN A 272 -18.35 -3.75 -7.81
CA GLN A 272 -17.01 -3.26 -7.53
C GLN A 272 -16.54 -2.41 -8.70
N GLY A 273 -15.96 -1.25 -8.39
CA GLY A 273 -15.58 -0.25 -9.38
C GLY A 273 -14.50 -0.71 -10.37
N PRO A 274 -14.51 -0.16 -11.59
CA PRO A 274 -13.38 -0.10 -12.49
C PRO A 274 -12.49 1.03 -12.02
N GLY A 275 -11.20 0.77 -12.01
CA GLY A 275 -10.29 1.71 -11.37
C GLY A 275 -9.75 1.20 -10.06
N ASP A 276 -10.13 0.00 -9.62
CA ASP A 276 -9.58 -0.67 -8.45
C ASP A 276 -8.85 -1.95 -8.86
N ILE A 277 -7.79 -2.28 -8.14
CA ILE A 277 -7.02 -3.51 -8.38
C ILE A 277 -7.74 -4.67 -7.70
N ASP A 278 -7.97 -5.74 -8.47
CA ASP A 278 -8.54 -6.99 -7.95
C ASP A 278 -7.81 -7.45 -6.68
N GLN A 279 -8.57 -7.86 -5.67
CA GLN A 279 -8.01 -8.22 -4.36
C GLN A 279 -6.97 -9.35 -4.44
N ALA A 280 -7.19 -10.35 -5.31
CA ALA A 280 -6.24 -11.42 -5.50
C ALA A 280 -4.95 -10.92 -6.17
N VAL A 281 -5.04 -9.90 -7.03
CA VAL A 281 -3.87 -9.23 -7.61
C VAL A 281 -3.12 -8.43 -6.54
N ILE A 282 -3.81 -7.68 -5.67
CA ILE A 282 -3.20 -6.96 -4.54
C ILE A 282 -2.39 -7.91 -3.67
N LEU A 283 -2.99 -9.02 -3.23
CA LEU A 283 -2.35 -9.99 -2.32
C LEU A 283 -1.19 -10.77 -2.98
N THR A 284 -1.07 -10.70 -4.30
CA THR A 284 -0.04 -11.42 -5.06
C THR A 284 1.00 -10.54 -5.73
N ALA A 285 0.86 -9.22 -5.60
CA ALA A 285 1.77 -8.23 -6.16
C ALA A 285 3.22 -8.43 -5.65
N PRO A 286 4.23 -8.37 -6.53
CA PRO A 286 5.63 -8.50 -6.14
C PRO A 286 6.08 -7.30 -5.28
N PRO A 287 6.95 -7.48 -4.28
CA PRO A 287 7.43 -6.41 -3.40
C PRO A 287 7.98 -5.17 -4.13
N GLY A 288 8.58 -5.35 -5.30
CA GLY A 288 9.13 -4.26 -6.11
C GLY A 288 8.11 -3.46 -6.93
N SER A 289 6.86 -3.93 -7.03
CA SER A 289 5.77 -3.15 -7.65
C SER A 289 5.21 -2.10 -6.68
N GLU A 290 4.54 -1.08 -7.19
CA GLU A 290 3.93 -0.02 -6.37
C GLU A 290 2.91 -0.59 -5.39
N VAL A 291 2.06 -1.50 -5.86
CA VAL A 291 1.10 -2.24 -5.02
C VAL A 291 1.83 -3.08 -3.97
N GLY A 292 2.94 -3.72 -4.33
CA GLY A 292 3.75 -4.50 -3.40
C GLY A 292 4.34 -3.66 -2.26
N ARG A 293 4.68 -2.40 -2.51
CA ARG A 293 5.17 -1.47 -1.47
C ARG A 293 4.06 -1.02 -0.54
N ILE A 294 2.89 -0.71 -1.09
CA ILE A 294 1.68 -0.42 -0.28
C ILE A 294 1.37 -1.64 0.61
N GLN A 295 1.44 -2.85 0.05
CA GLN A 295 1.27 -4.09 0.81
C GLN A 295 2.33 -4.29 1.89
N ALA A 296 3.59 -3.91 1.64
CA ALA A 296 4.65 -4.01 2.63
C ALA A 296 4.40 -3.09 3.84
N ALA A 297 3.90 -1.88 3.62
CA ALA A 297 3.47 -0.97 4.68
C ALA A 297 2.25 -1.50 5.44
N ILE A 298 1.22 -1.98 4.74
CA ILE A 298 0.03 -2.62 5.33
C ILE A 298 0.42 -3.82 6.21
N LYS A 299 1.33 -4.66 5.72
CA LYS A 299 1.83 -5.84 6.44
C LYS A 299 2.45 -5.47 7.78
N GLU A 300 3.08 -4.30 7.89
CA GLU A 300 3.67 -3.84 9.14
C GLU A 300 2.62 -3.65 10.25
N PHE A 301 1.49 -3.01 9.93
CA PHE A 301 0.36 -2.89 10.87
C PHE A 301 -0.24 -4.26 11.20
N ASN A 302 -0.50 -5.07 10.17
CA ASN A 302 -1.16 -6.37 10.30
C ASN A 302 -0.35 -7.37 11.14
N GLU A 303 0.98 -7.34 11.07
CA GLU A 303 1.85 -8.25 11.82
C GLU A 303 2.27 -7.72 13.19
N LYS A 304 2.50 -6.41 13.33
CA LYS A 304 3.05 -5.84 14.57
C LYS A 304 2.00 -5.29 15.54
N THR A 305 0.74 -5.17 15.11
CA THR A 305 -0.37 -4.60 15.92
C THR A 305 -1.62 -5.45 15.85
N CYS A 306 -2.71 -5.02 16.49
CA CYS A 306 -4.05 -5.60 16.26
C CYS A 306 -4.85 -4.93 15.14
N ILE A 307 -4.33 -3.87 14.50
CA ILE A 307 -4.99 -3.27 13.34
C ILE A 307 -4.98 -4.26 12.18
N ARG A 308 -6.11 -4.38 11.50
CA ARG A 308 -6.29 -5.26 10.35
C ARG A 308 -6.75 -4.45 9.16
N PHE A 309 -5.79 -4.03 8.35
CA PHE A 309 -6.07 -3.59 6.98
C PHE A 309 -6.44 -4.81 6.15
N VAL A 310 -7.65 -4.80 5.61
CA VAL A 310 -8.22 -5.93 4.84
C VAL A 310 -8.71 -5.45 3.48
N PRO A 311 -8.52 -6.22 2.40
CA PRO A 311 -9.15 -5.90 1.13
C PRO A 311 -10.67 -5.80 1.31
N ARG A 312 -11.24 -4.66 0.91
CA ARG A 312 -12.66 -4.36 1.08
C ARG A 312 -13.52 -5.25 0.20
N THR A 313 -14.52 -5.89 0.79
CA THR A 313 -15.58 -6.63 0.08
C THR A 313 -16.79 -5.74 -0.16
N ASN A 314 -17.64 -5.55 0.85
CA ASN A 314 -18.88 -4.77 0.79
C ASN A 314 -19.03 -3.80 1.98
N GLU A 315 -17.96 -3.55 2.73
CA GLU A 315 -17.98 -2.66 3.87
C GLU A 315 -18.33 -1.23 3.44
N ARG A 316 -19.22 -0.57 4.19
CA ARG A 316 -19.65 0.81 3.93
C ARG A 316 -18.49 1.79 4.11
N ASP A 317 -17.78 1.66 5.22
CA ASP A 317 -16.68 2.54 5.60
C ASP A 317 -15.36 1.90 5.17
N TYR A 318 -14.55 2.59 4.37
CA TYR A 318 -13.29 2.05 3.85
C TYR A 318 -12.35 3.15 3.35
N VAL A 319 -11.06 2.82 3.28
CA VAL A 319 -10.02 3.69 2.72
C VAL A 319 -9.80 3.36 1.24
N HIS A 320 -9.90 4.37 0.37
CA HIS A 320 -9.54 4.26 -1.04
C HIS A 320 -8.16 4.89 -1.25
N ILE A 321 -7.15 4.05 -1.44
CA ILE A 321 -5.78 4.46 -1.72
C ILE A 321 -5.67 4.85 -3.20
N LYS A 322 -5.43 6.14 -3.47
CA LYS A 322 -5.42 6.72 -4.82
C LYS A 322 -4.14 7.49 -5.10
N ARG A 323 -3.77 7.66 -6.38
CA ARG A 323 -2.71 8.60 -6.78
C ARG A 323 -3.30 9.97 -7.05
N LEU A 324 -3.35 10.82 -6.02
CA LEU A 324 -3.73 12.22 -6.14
C LEU A 324 -2.49 13.11 -5.96
N SER A 325 -2.69 14.42 -5.88
CA SER A 325 -1.59 15.36 -5.60
C SER A 325 -1.22 15.30 -4.13
N GLY A 326 0.07 15.06 -3.85
CA GLY A 326 0.62 14.97 -2.49
C GLY A 326 0.40 13.60 -1.84
N CYS A 327 0.96 13.45 -0.64
CA CYS A 327 0.64 12.38 0.29
C CYS A 327 -0.42 12.95 1.24
N TRP A 328 -1.45 12.23 1.67
CA TRP A 328 -2.34 12.67 2.77
C TRP A 328 -3.37 11.59 3.10
N SER A 329 -3.94 11.66 4.30
CA SER A 329 -5.09 10.84 4.69
C SER A 329 -5.98 11.53 5.71
N ASP A 330 -7.26 11.18 5.69
CA ASP A 330 -8.18 11.46 6.79
C ASP A 330 -7.72 10.81 8.11
N ILE A 331 -8.06 11.44 9.23
CA ILE A 331 -7.68 10.95 10.55
C ILE A 331 -8.79 10.10 11.15
N GLY A 332 -8.61 8.78 11.19
CA GLY A 332 -9.61 7.83 11.69
C GLY A 332 -10.64 7.45 10.63
N VAL A 333 -11.84 7.03 11.06
CA VAL A 333 -12.95 6.72 10.16
C VAL A 333 -13.82 7.96 9.92
N SER A 334 -13.92 8.43 8.68
CA SER A 334 -14.76 9.57 8.29
C SER A 334 -16.20 9.18 7.99
N GLY A 335 -16.43 7.89 7.70
CA GLY A 335 -17.72 7.32 7.29
C GLY A 335 -17.90 7.33 5.78
N GLY A 336 -18.33 6.20 5.21
CA GLY A 336 -18.33 5.97 3.77
C GLY A 336 -16.93 5.75 3.21
N MET A 337 -16.76 6.05 1.92
CA MET A 337 -15.46 6.05 1.26
C MET A 337 -14.66 7.28 1.72
N GLN A 338 -13.43 7.05 2.19
CA GLN A 338 -12.46 8.13 2.44
C GLN A 338 -11.20 7.92 1.60
N GLU A 339 -10.69 9.00 1.02
CA GLU A 339 -9.50 8.95 0.18
C GLU A 339 -8.22 8.96 1.04
N LEU A 340 -7.20 8.24 0.56
CA LEU A 340 -5.82 8.33 1.02
C LEU A 340 -4.97 8.54 -0.23
N SER A 341 -4.29 9.68 -0.31
CA SER A 341 -3.44 10.00 -1.45
C SER A 341 -2.03 9.46 -1.25
N LEU A 342 -1.56 8.69 -2.22
CA LEU A 342 -0.14 8.39 -2.43
C LEU A 342 0.25 8.88 -3.81
N GLY A 343 0.52 10.18 -3.90
CA GLY A 343 1.01 10.83 -5.10
C GLY A 343 2.43 10.43 -5.51
N ASP A 344 2.95 11.12 -6.51
CA ASP A 344 4.34 10.93 -6.95
C ASP A 344 5.31 11.27 -5.81
N GLY A 345 6.21 10.33 -5.49
CA GLY A 345 7.13 10.47 -4.36
C GLY A 345 6.59 9.97 -3.02
N CYS A 346 5.33 9.51 -2.93
CA CYS A 346 4.74 9.02 -1.67
C CYS A 346 4.90 7.50 -1.44
N LEU A 347 5.43 6.76 -2.41
CA LEU A 347 5.53 5.29 -2.35
C LEU A 347 6.71 4.76 -1.54
N TRP A 348 7.27 5.61 -0.69
CA TRP A 348 8.26 5.24 0.32
C TRP A 348 7.57 4.54 1.48
N LYS A 349 8.12 3.43 1.96
CA LYS A 349 7.47 2.62 3.00
C LYS A 349 7.11 3.45 4.24
N GLY A 350 8.03 4.33 4.69
CA GLY A 350 7.79 5.24 5.80
C GLY A 350 6.61 6.20 5.58
N THR A 351 6.56 6.83 4.40
CA THR A 351 5.47 7.72 4.00
C THR A 351 4.13 6.98 3.92
N ILE A 352 4.10 5.79 3.32
CA ILE A 352 2.86 4.99 3.28
C ILE A 352 2.42 4.63 4.71
N ILE A 353 3.35 4.25 5.60
CA ILE A 353 3.04 3.99 7.01
C ILE A 353 2.48 5.23 7.71
N HIS A 354 3.02 6.42 7.40
CA HIS A 354 2.53 7.69 7.93
C HIS A 354 1.07 7.94 7.56
N GLU A 355 0.73 7.84 6.27
CA GLU A 355 -0.65 8.03 5.80
C GLU A 355 -1.61 6.98 6.38
N LEU A 356 -1.16 5.72 6.44
CA LEU A 356 -1.94 4.67 7.08
C LEU A 356 -2.11 4.93 8.58
N MET A 357 -1.13 5.54 9.25
CA MET A 357 -1.22 5.88 10.67
C MET A 357 -2.17 7.07 10.92
N HIS A 358 -2.31 7.99 9.97
CA HIS A 358 -3.42 8.95 9.94
C HIS A 358 -4.77 8.24 9.84
N ALA A 359 -4.95 7.34 8.85
CA ALA A 359 -6.18 6.56 8.72
C ALA A 359 -6.50 5.73 9.97
N VAL A 360 -5.49 5.21 10.68
CA VAL A 360 -5.64 4.54 11.98
C VAL A 360 -6.13 5.48 13.07
N GLY A 361 -5.84 6.79 12.96
CA GLY A 361 -6.41 7.84 13.78
C GLY A 361 -5.40 8.68 14.54
N PHE A 362 -4.16 8.82 14.07
CA PHE A 362 -3.13 9.63 14.74
C PHE A 362 -2.87 10.95 14.04
N TRP A 363 -2.68 12.00 14.82
CA TRP A 363 -2.14 13.29 14.40
C TRP A 363 -0.61 13.28 14.40
N HIS A 364 0.00 14.32 13.85
CA HIS A 364 1.45 14.48 13.91
C HIS A 364 1.98 14.62 15.34
N GLU A 365 3.16 14.06 15.58
CA GLU A 365 3.80 14.05 16.90
C GLU A 365 4.15 15.48 17.39
N HIS A 366 4.53 16.39 16.49
CA HIS A 366 4.83 17.79 16.86
C HIS A 366 3.60 18.64 17.17
N GLN A 367 2.40 18.12 16.89
CA GLN A 367 1.14 18.77 17.23
C GLN A 367 0.63 18.36 18.62
N ARG A 368 1.37 17.53 19.37
CA ARG A 368 1.00 17.18 20.74
C ARG A 368 0.84 18.40 21.66
N PRO A 369 -0.07 18.36 22.65
CA PRO A 369 -0.30 19.47 23.58
C PRO A 369 0.91 19.73 24.47
N ASP A 370 1.66 18.67 24.78
CA ASP A 370 2.90 18.68 25.55
C ASP A 370 4.17 18.88 24.69
N ARG A 371 4.04 19.06 23.35
CA ARG A 371 5.19 19.16 22.44
C ARG A 371 6.18 20.26 22.83
N ASP A 372 5.70 21.35 23.44
CA ASP A 372 6.54 22.48 23.84
C ASP A 372 7.54 22.10 24.95
N ASP A 373 7.40 20.96 25.62
CA ASP A 373 8.41 20.44 26.56
C ASP A 373 9.58 19.77 25.82
N TYR A 374 9.39 19.41 24.55
CA TYR A 374 10.28 18.55 23.77
C TYR A 374 10.90 19.25 22.56
N VAL A 375 10.14 20.10 21.88
CA VAL A 375 10.58 20.85 20.70
C VAL A 375 10.28 22.33 20.88
N THR A 376 10.96 23.16 20.11
CA THR A 376 10.61 24.56 19.96
C THR A 376 10.25 24.85 18.53
N ILE A 377 9.04 25.36 18.30
CA ILE A 377 8.63 25.81 16.97
C ILE A 377 9.15 27.23 16.72
N ARG A 378 9.80 27.41 15.58
CA ARG A 378 10.32 28.68 15.08
C ARG A 378 9.36 29.20 14.01
N LEU A 379 8.17 29.67 14.41
CA LEU A 379 7.16 30.17 13.47
C LEU A 379 7.70 31.27 12.54
N GLN A 380 8.70 32.04 12.99
CA GLN A 380 9.37 33.04 12.15
C GLN A 380 10.14 32.46 10.94
N ASN A 381 10.41 31.16 10.93
CA ASN A 381 11.04 30.46 9.81
C ASN A 381 10.00 29.76 8.91
N VAL A 382 8.77 29.59 9.38
CA VAL A 382 7.68 28.91 8.65
C VAL A 382 7.09 29.87 7.61
N ASP A 383 6.70 29.36 6.45
CA ASP A 383 5.86 30.09 5.50
C ASP A 383 4.61 30.64 6.21
N PRO A 384 4.33 31.95 6.15
CA PRO A 384 3.17 32.55 6.81
C PRO A 384 1.84 31.83 6.52
N ASP A 385 1.67 31.30 5.31
CA ASP A 385 0.43 30.64 4.90
C ASP A 385 0.34 29.20 5.44
N GLU A 386 1.44 28.62 5.92
CA GLU A 386 1.55 27.24 6.41
C GLU A 386 1.69 27.11 7.93
N GLN A 387 1.64 28.23 8.67
CA GLN A 387 1.82 28.22 10.13
C GLN A 387 0.78 27.36 10.87
N TYR A 388 -0.42 27.20 10.30
CA TYR A 388 -1.49 26.39 10.88
C TYR A 388 -1.10 24.92 11.04
N ASN A 389 -0.18 24.39 10.22
CA ASN A 389 0.34 23.03 10.34
C ASN A 389 1.12 22.77 11.63
N PHE A 390 1.53 23.84 12.34
CA PHE A 390 2.27 23.77 13.60
C PHE A 390 1.38 24.00 14.82
N ASP A 391 0.09 24.23 14.60
CA ASP A 391 -0.88 24.36 15.67
C ASP A 391 -0.93 23.07 16.46
N LYS A 392 -0.87 23.22 17.78
CA LYS A 392 -1.05 22.09 18.68
C LYS A 392 -2.48 21.62 18.57
N GLN A 393 -2.66 20.32 18.45
CA GLN A 393 -3.91 19.67 18.79
C GLN A 393 -4.04 19.77 20.32
N THR A 394 -4.57 20.89 20.82
CA THR A 394 -4.61 21.16 22.26
C THR A 394 -5.55 20.24 23.00
N ASP A 395 -6.59 19.76 22.33
CA ASP A 395 -7.56 18.86 22.91
C ASP A 395 -7.06 17.40 22.90
N SER A 396 -5.77 17.18 22.63
CA SER A 396 -5.29 15.89 22.17
C SER A 396 -4.75 14.94 23.29
N ARG A 397 -4.93 13.60 23.21
CA ARG A 397 -4.46 12.58 24.17
C ARG A 397 -3.05 12.09 23.86
N THR A 398 -2.11 12.21 24.79
CA THR A 398 -0.78 11.58 24.68
C THR A 398 -0.78 10.06 24.93
N LEU A 399 -1.95 9.48 25.26
CA LEU A 399 -2.12 8.10 25.71
C LEU A 399 -1.21 7.72 26.91
N GLY A 400 -0.75 8.74 27.67
CA GLY A 400 0.20 8.57 28.77
C GLY A 400 1.56 8.05 28.34
N LEU A 401 1.96 8.29 27.08
CA LEU A 401 3.25 7.91 26.51
C LEU A 401 4.14 9.14 26.31
N SER A 402 5.45 8.95 26.39
CA SER A 402 6.44 10.02 26.15
C SER A 402 6.40 10.54 24.71
N TYR A 403 6.95 11.74 24.50
CA TYR A 403 7.17 12.27 23.15
C TYR A 403 8.21 11.46 22.39
N ASP A 404 7.91 11.16 21.13
CA ASP A 404 8.75 10.31 20.29
C ASP A 404 9.33 11.05 19.09
N TYR A 405 10.59 11.49 19.23
CA TYR A 405 11.31 12.15 18.14
C TYR A 405 11.56 11.25 16.93
N GLY A 406 11.52 9.92 17.10
CA GLY A 406 11.69 8.96 16.02
C GLY A 406 10.37 8.37 15.52
N SER A 407 9.24 8.99 15.88
CA SER A 407 7.92 8.57 15.39
C SER A 407 7.83 8.82 13.90
N VAL A 408 7.20 7.90 13.18
CA VAL A 408 6.85 8.10 11.77
C VAL A 408 5.94 9.32 11.58
N MET A 409 5.19 9.72 12.61
CA MET A 409 4.28 10.88 12.60
C MET A 409 4.96 12.21 12.93
N HIS A 410 6.28 12.26 13.08
CA HIS A 410 6.98 13.50 13.41
C HIS A 410 7.48 14.20 12.16
N TYR A 411 7.16 15.48 11.97
CA TYR A 411 7.72 16.28 10.87
C TYR A 411 9.24 16.41 10.90
N GLU A 412 9.83 16.63 9.73
CA GLU A 412 11.22 17.05 9.56
C GLU A 412 11.52 18.40 10.23
N SER A 413 12.81 18.69 10.46
CA SER A 413 13.19 19.88 11.23
C SER A 413 12.92 21.19 10.49
N ASP A 414 12.92 21.18 9.16
CA ASP A 414 12.73 22.33 8.27
C ASP A 414 11.40 22.31 7.50
N ALA A 415 10.42 21.51 7.97
CA ALA A 415 9.08 21.44 7.40
C ALA A 415 8.52 22.86 7.18
N PHE A 416 8.00 23.13 5.97
CA PHE A 416 7.43 24.42 5.57
C PHE A 416 8.34 25.65 5.80
N SER A 417 9.66 25.48 5.76
CA SER A 417 10.59 26.59 5.97
C SER A 417 10.61 27.55 4.78
N ALA A 418 10.25 28.82 5.00
CA ALA A 418 10.35 29.87 3.99
C ALA A 418 11.79 30.40 3.78
N ASN A 419 12.72 30.00 4.63
CA ASN A 419 14.08 30.55 4.65
C ASN A 419 15.20 29.48 4.76
N GLY A 420 14.85 28.21 4.61
CA GLY A 420 15.77 27.07 4.66
C GLY A 420 16.39 26.83 6.05
N ARG A 421 15.80 27.38 7.13
CA ARG A 421 16.20 27.14 8.51
C ARG A 421 15.17 26.28 9.23
N ASP A 422 15.61 25.54 10.23
CA ASP A 422 14.73 24.69 11.05
C ASP A 422 13.51 25.46 11.59
N THR A 423 12.34 24.90 11.36
CA THR A 423 11.04 25.28 11.92
C THR A 423 10.75 24.51 13.21
N ILE A 424 11.28 23.29 13.37
CA ILE A 424 11.16 22.45 14.58
C ILE A 424 12.55 22.17 15.16
N VAL A 425 12.83 22.70 16.35
CA VAL A 425 14.13 22.54 17.03
C VAL A 425 14.00 21.64 18.26
N PRO A 426 14.65 20.46 18.32
CA PRO A 426 14.58 19.58 19.48
C PRO A 426 15.31 20.20 20.69
N LYS A 427 14.73 20.05 21.88
CA LYS A 427 15.31 20.54 23.15
C LYS A 427 16.34 19.60 23.77
N ARG A 428 16.49 18.40 23.22
CA ARG A 428 17.48 17.40 23.66
C ARG A 428 18.33 16.91 22.48
N PRO A 429 19.53 16.36 22.74
CA PRO A 429 20.30 15.66 21.72
C PRO A 429 19.50 14.46 21.15
N LEU A 430 19.46 14.35 19.82
CA LEU A 430 18.70 13.31 19.12
C LEU A 430 19.43 11.95 19.03
N ASN A 431 20.72 11.90 19.34
CA ASN A 431 21.51 10.64 19.42
C ASN A 431 21.35 9.72 18.20
N GLY A 432 21.36 10.29 16.98
CA GLY A 432 21.24 9.54 15.73
C GLY A 432 19.82 9.48 15.17
N ILE A 433 18.81 9.96 15.90
CA ILE A 433 17.45 10.18 15.37
C ILE A 433 17.47 11.37 14.41
N VAL A 434 16.73 11.23 13.32
CA VAL A 434 16.48 12.27 12.32
C VAL A 434 14.98 12.54 12.36
N LEU A 435 14.59 13.78 12.63
CA LEU A 435 13.16 14.15 12.63
C LEU A 435 12.63 14.05 11.20
N GLY A 436 11.37 13.61 11.02
CA GLY A 436 10.81 13.44 9.68
C GLY A 436 11.39 12.27 8.91
N TRP A 437 12.04 11.32 9.58
CA TRP A 437 12.52 10.12 8.89
C TRP A 437 12.32 8.88 9.75
N ALA A 438 11.52 7.95 9.22
CA ALA A 438 11.32 6.62 9.76
C ALA A 438 10.98 5.66 8.62
N GLU A 439 11.52 4.45 8.63
CA GLU A 439 11.19 3.38 7.66
C GLU A 439 10.09 2.43 8.17
N GLU A 440 9.83 2.49 9.48
CA GLU A 440 9.01 1.54 10.24
C GLU A 440 8.32 2.26 11.41
N LEU A 441 7.26 1.65 11.96
CA LEU A 441 6.62 2.09 13.19
C LEU A 441 7.61 2.03 14.35
N SER A 442 7.74 3.13 15.09
CA SER A 442 8.57 3.14 16.28
C SER A 442 7.98 2.24 17.38
N SER A 443 8.81 1.88 18.38
CA SER A 443 8.31 1.17 19.56
C SER A 443 7.22 1.93 20.33
N LEU A 444 7.19 3.27 20.25
CA LEU A 444 6.15 4.09 20.86
C LEU A 444 4.92 4.22 19.96
N ASP A 445 5.08 4.24 18.63
CA ASP A 445 3.95 4.19 17.69
C ASP A 445 3.15 2.91 17.86
N LEU A 446 3.82 1.76 17.97
CA LEU A 446 3.17 0.47 18.29
C LEU A 446 2.42 0.52 19.62
N GLN A 447 3.01 1.11 20.67
CA GLN A 447 2.35 1.25 21.97
C GLN A 447 1.14 2.19 21.91
N LYS A 448 1.23 3.27 21.14
CA LYS A 448 0.11 4.19 20.92
C LYS A 448 -1.05 3.45 20.26
N ILE A 449 -0.80 2.71 19.17
CA ILE A 449 -1.81 1.89 18.50
C ILE A 449 -2.43 0.88 19.47
N ASN A 450 -1.60 0.15 20.23
CA ASN A 450 -2.07 -0.85 21.18
C ASN A 450 -2.95 -0.28 22.30
N LYS A 451 -2.61 0.92 22.80
CA LYS A 451 -3.43 1.64 23.79
C LYS A 451 -4.69 2.23 23.18
N LEU A 452 -4.63 2.67 21.93
CA LEU A 452 -5.78 3.24 21.24
C LEU A 452 -6.80 2.14 20.91
N TYR A 453 -6.37 0.98 20.41
CA TYR A 453 -7.27 -0.08 19.96
C TYR A 453 -7.44 -1.22 20.97
N ASP A 454 -6.93 -1.08 22.19
CA ASP A 454 -6.99 -2.10 23.25
C ASP A 454 -6.50 -3.50 22.78
N CYS A 455 -5.40 -3.55 22.02
CA CYS A 455 -4.92 -4.76 21.35
C CYS A 455 -4.57 -5.94 22.27
N ASN A 456 -4.49 -5.74 23.59
CA ASN A 456 -4.05 -6.72 24.59
C ASN A 456 -5.19 -7.18 25.53
N LYS A 457 -6.43 -7.30 25.03
CA LYS A 457 -7.57 -7.85 25.79
C LYS A 457 -7.64 -9.37 25.76
#